data_AF-A0A0U5CRN7-F1
#
_entry.id   AF-A0A0U5CRN7-F1
#
_cell.length_a   1.000
_cell.length_b   1.000
_cell.length_c   1.000
_cell.angle_alpha   90.00
_cell.angle_beta   90.00
_cell.angle_gamma   90.00
#
_symmetry.space_group_name_H-M   'P 1'
#
loop_
_entity.id
_entity.type
_entity.pdbx_description
1 polymer ?
#
loop_
_entity_poly.entity_id
_entity_poly.type
_entity_poly.pdbx_seq_one_letter_code
_entity_poly.pdbx_strand_id
1 'polypeptide(L)'
;MLFFAALASTFMLSASAATVNVSQDLPVVDLGYQLHRAISLNAIGYYNFSNIRYAAPPVGELRFRAPSPPVTNRSIIQNGNQGHICPQGLPAWQIKAAEWALPYIVDGKVPSNYSYSLTSPSNATISDVRDSRETEDCLFLDVMVPKKVFEGRNKGMRAPVLVCIYGGGYTNGEKGSVDPTGILARSQTHSATGVIYVAMNYRTGAFGFLSGPTFQEDGTANAGLYDQRMALEWIQTYIHLFGGDRNRVTVFGGSAGAGSLIHQVVAFGGSQRAPFQQAVPQSPGWPNSPTLFAQEETFNDFLAQAGVSSLAELRQMPSSNLIHANALQIARAPYSSFIYGPVIDGKFVT
;
A
#
# COMPACT_ATOMS: atom_id res chain seq x y z
N MET A 1 -23.05 -43.81 2.73
CA MET A 1 -21.90 -44.46 2.07
C MET A 1 -21.89 -44.03 0.62
N LEU A 2 -21.05 -43.03 0.29
CA LEU A 2 -20.73 -42.68 -1.09
C LEU A 2 -19.26 -42.24 -1.07
N PHE A 3 -18.44 -43.09 -1.66
CA PHE A 3 -17.00 -42.96 -1.81
C PHE A 3 -16.67 -41.72 -2.66
N PHE A 4 -15.73 -40.90 -2.22
CA PHE A 4 -14.94 -40.07 -3.14
C PHE A 4 -13.50 -40.56 -3.10
N ALA A 5 -13.10 -41.22 -4.18
CA ALA A 5 -11.75 -41.68 -4.43
C ALA A 5 -10.85 -40.49 -4.78
N ALA A 6 -9.70 -40.42 -4.11
CA ALA A 6 -8.62 -39.50 -4.46
C ALA A 6 -7.94 -39.97 -5.75
N LEU A 7 -8.05 -39.17 -6.82
CA LEU A 7 -7.23 -39.31 -8.03
C LEU A 7 -6.11 -38.28 -7.97
N ALA A 8 -4.94 -38.74 -7.52
CA ALA A 8 -3.69 -38.03 -7.67
C ALA A 8 -3.35 -37.95 -9.16
N SER A 9 -3.55 -36.78 -9.76
CA SER A 9 -3.14 -36.48 -11.13
C SER A 9 -1.86 -35.66 -11.06
N THR A 10 -0.72 -36.29 -11.25
CA THR A 10 0.55 -35.60 -11.50
C THR A 10 0.49 -34.91 -12.85
N PHE A 11 0.12 -33.63 -12.86
CA PHE A 11 0.38 -32.74 -13.99
C PHE A 11 1.87 -32.35 -13.95
N MET A 12 2.67 -32.90 -14.87
CA MET A 12 3.92 -32.26 -15.23
C MET A 12 3.57 -30.97 -15.97
N LEU A 13 3.58 -29.84 -15.28
CA LEU A 13 3.65 -28.54 -15.94
C LEU A 13 5.05 -28.45 -16.57
N SER A 14 5.11 -28.55 -17.90
CA SER A 14 6.21 -27.98 -18.65
C SER A 14 6.18 -26.47 -18.39
N ALA A 15 7.09 -26.00 -17.54
CA ALA A 15 7.39 -24.58 -17.44
C ALA A 15 8.07 -24.16 -18.74
N SER A 16 7.27 -23.83 -19.76
CA SER A 16 7.75 -22.89 -20.77
C SER A 16 7.97 -21.59 -20.03
N ALA A 17 9.23 -21.34 -19.67
CA ALA A 17 9.68 -19.99 -19.36
C ALA A 17 9.33 -19.15 -20.58
N ALA A 18 8.22 -18.42 -20.50
CA ALA A 18 7.96 -17.33 -21.41
C ALA A 18 9.13 -16.37 -21.19
N THR A 19 10.09 -16.40 -22.11
CA THR A 19 11.09 -15.36 -22.22
C THR A 19 10.34 -14.07 -22.40
N VAL A 20 10.17 -13.31 -21.31
CA VAL A 20 9.73 -11.93 -21.38
C VAL A 20 10.79 -11.25 -22.23
N ASN A 21 10.47 -11.03 -23.49
CA ASN A 21 11.29 -10.26 -24.39
C ASN A 21 11.28 -8.84 -23.81
N VAL A 22 12.27 -8.52 -22.99
CA VAL A 22 12.48 -7.16 -22.45
C VAL A 22 12.86 -6.30 -23.65
N SER A 23 11.84 -5.84 -24.37
CA SER A 23 11.99 -5.00 -25.55
C SER A 23 12.70 -3.72 -25.14
N GLN A 24 13.85 -3.46 -25.76
CA GLN A 24 14.58 -2.20 -25.60
C GLN A 24 13.81 -0.97 -26.14
N ASP A 25 12.63 -1.16 -26.75
CA ASP A 25 11.84 -0.14 -27.44
C ASP A 25 10.66 0.44 -26.61
N LEU A 26 10.48 0.01 -25.36
CA LEU A 26 9.43 0.59 -24.52
C LEU A 26 9.75 2.06 -24.16
N PRO A 27 8.74 2.94 -24.10
CA PRO A 27 8.96 4.37 -23.92
C PRO A 27 9.59 4.69 -22.56
N VAL A 28 10.39 5.76 -22.56
CA VAL A 28 10.95 6.37 -21.35
C VAL A 28 10.24 7.69 -21.07
N VAL A 29 9.93 7.92 -19.80
CA VAL A 29 9.47 9.21 -19.28
C VAL A 29 10.62 9.83 -18.47
N ASP A 30 10.81 11.14 -18.66
CA ASP A 30 11.75 11.94 -17.89
C ASP A 30 10.98 12.70 -16.80
N LEU A 31 11.21 12.36 -15.54
CA LEU A 31 10.54 12.95 -14.38
C LEU A 31 11.31 14.15 -13.80
N GLY A 32 12.39 14.61 -14.44
CA GLY A 32 13.28 15.64 -13.91
C GLY A 32 14.28 15.10 -12.88
N TYR A 33 13.85 14.27 -11.92
CA TYR A 33 14.74 13.65 -10.93
C TYR A 33 15.22 12.23 -11.32
N GLN A 34 14.52 11.56 -12.24
CA GLN A 34 14.79 10.18 -12.65
C GLN A 34 14.29 9.93 -14.09
N LEU A 35 14.97 9.04 -14.82
CA LEU A 35 14.49 8.49 -16.09
C LEU A 35 13.83 7.13 -15.82
N HIS A 36 12.61 6.92 -16.34
CA HIS A 36 11.84 5.70 -16.08
C HIS A 36 11.27 5.10 -17.36
N ARG A 37 11.51 3.82 -17.60
CA ARG A 37 11.01 3.07 -18.75
C ARG A 37 9.76 2.30 -18.37
N ALA A 38 8.79 2.23 -19.28
CA ALA A 38 7.69 1.29 -19.14
C ALA A 38 8.22 -0.14 -19.09
N ILE A 39 7.66 -0.97 -18.21
CA ILE A 39 8.03 -2.39 -18.07
C ILE A 39 7.30 -3.28 -19.08
N SER A 40 6.11 -2.86 -19.51
CA SER A 40 5.31 -3.60 -20.48
C SER A 40 4.31 -2.72 -21.23
N LEU A 41 3.81 -3.25 -22.34
CA LEU A 41 2.58 -2.83 -23.01
C LEU A 41 1.61 -4.01 -22.91
N ASN A 42 0.49 -3.84 -22.19
CA ASN A 42 -0.45 -4.93 -22.00
C ASN A 42 -1.37 -5.15 -23.22
N ALA A 43 -2.11 -6.26 -23.22
CA ALA A 43 -2.98 -6.66 -24.33
C ALA A 43 -4.11 -5.65 -24.65
N ILE A 44 -4.51 -4.83 -23.67
CA ILE A 44 -5.52 -3.77 -23.84
C ILE A 44 -4.89 -2.41 -24.22
N GLY A 45 -3.61 -2.38 -24.57
CA GLY A 45 -2.94 -1.18 -25.11
C GLY A 45 -2.57 -0.12 -24.07
N TYR A 46 -2.27 -0.53 -22.84
CA TYR A 46 -1.69 0.35 -21.80
C TYR A 46 -0.21 0.08 -21.61
N TYR A 47 0.59 1.15 -21.60
CA TYR A 47 1.93 1.08 -21.03
C TYR A 47 1.83 1.00 -19.51
N ASN A 48 2.58 0.10 -18.90
CA ASN A 48 2.76 0.03 -17.46
C ASN A 48 4.15 0.58 -17.09
N PHE A 49 4.18 1.65 -16.29
CA PHE A 49 5.38 2.13 -15.62
C PHE A 49 5.31 1.69 -14.16
N SER A 50 5.94 0.58 -13.83
CA SER A 50 5.91 0.02 -12.48
C SER A 50 7.06 0.55 -11.62
N ASN A 51 6.88 0.54 -10.30
CA ASN A 51 7.85 0.91 -9.26
C ASN A 51 8.56 2.25 -9.52
N ILE A 52 7.79 3.31 -9.81
CA ILE A 52 8.31 4.69 -9.83
C ILE A 52 8.44 5.16 -8.38
N ARG A 53 9.65 5.55 -7.96
CA ARG A 53 9.92 6.06 -6.62
C ARG A 53 9.30 7.44 -6.47
N TYR A 54 8.35 7.63 -5.56
CA TYR A 54 7.76 8.95 -5.30
C TYR A 54 8.34 9.63 -4.05
N ALA A 55 9.08 8.90 -3.21
CA ALA A 55 9.73 9.41 -2.01
C ALA A 55 11.09 8.73 -1.75
N ALA A 56 11.96 9.36 -0.96
CA ALA A 56 13.19 8.74 -0.48
C ALA A 56 12.90 7.46 0.33
N PRO A 57 13.79 6.45 0.30
CA PRO A 57 13.66 5.26 1.15
C PRO A 57 13.52 5.66 2.63
N PRO A 58 12.47 5.24 3.35
CA PRO A 58 12.26 5.59 4.76
C PRO A 58 13.11 4.72 5.70
N VAL A 59 14.43 4.67 5.45
CA VAL A 59 15.42 3.85 6.17
C VAL A 59 16.37 4.72 7.00
N GLY A 60 17.07 4.11 7.95
CA GLY A 60 18.02 4.82 8.83
C GLY A 60 17.34 5.98 9.55
N GLU A 61 17.90 7.19 9.41
CA GLU A 61 17.35 8.40 10.04
C GLU A 61 15.98 8.82 9.50
N LEU A 62 15.56 8.34 8.32
CA LEU A 62 14.23 8.59 7.76
C LEU A 62 13.15 7.63 8.31
N ARG A 63 13.55 6.61 9.09
CA ARG A 63 12.58 5.73 9.76
C ARG A 63 11.69 6.51 10.70
N PHE A 64 10.41 6.16 10.67
CA PHE A 64 9.35 6.74 11.52
C PHE A 64 9.16 8.26 11.36
N ARG A 65 9.66 8.84 10.26
CA ARG A 65 9.46 10.25 9.91
C ARG A 65 8.49 10.40 8.74
N ALA A 66 7.97 11.61 8.54
CA ALA A 66 7.32 11.98 7.27
C ALA A 66 8.24 11.65 6.07
N PRO A 67 7.67 11.24 4.92
CA PRO A 67 8.45 10.96 3.73
C PRO A 67 9.18 12.22 3.26
N SER A 68 10.33 12.04 2.64
CA SER A 68 11.12 13.10 2.02
C SER A 68 11.15 12.93 0.50
N PRO A 69 11.37 14.00 -0.28
CA PRO A 69 11.51 13.89 -1.73
C PRO A 69 12.59 12.89 -2.16
N PRO A 70 12.41 12.18 -3.29
CA PRO A 70 13.41 11.23 -3.77
C PRO A 70 14.70 11.94 -4.18
N VAL A 71 15.84 11.28 -3.98
CA VAL A 71 17.14 11.76 -4.46
C VAL A 71 17.14 11.79 -5.99
N THR A 72 17.70 12.84 -6.56
CA THR A 72 17.89 12.92 -8.01
C THR A 72 18.95 11.92 -8.46
N ASN A 73 18.56 10.97 -9.31
CA ASN A 73 19.47 10.06 -9.97
C ASN A 73 19.03 9.86 -11.42
N ARG A 74 19.81 10.43 -12.34
CA ARG A 74 19.59 10.37 -13.79
C ARG A 74 20.65 9.55 -14.52
N SER A 75 21.56 8.91 -13.79
CA SER A 75 22.67 8.13 -14.36
C SER A 75 22.21 6.81 -14.98
N ILE A 76 21.04 6.31 -14.57
CA ILE A 76 20.46 5.04 -15.00
C ILE A 76 18.99 5.22 -15.39
N ILE A 77 18.53 4.43 -16.36
CA ILE A 77 17.11 4.32 -16.71
C ILE A 77 16.50 3.22 -15.85
N GLN A 78 15.63 3.61 -14.95
CA GLN A 78 14.88 2.69 -14.11
C GLN A 78 13.79 1.99 -14.93
N ASN A 79 13.53 0.72 -14.68
CA ASN A 79 12.52 -0.06 -15.42
C ASN A 79 11.47 -0.70 -14.49
N GLY A 80 11.62 -0.53 -13.17
CA GLY A 80 10.68 -1.02 -12.17
C GLY A 80 10.56 -2.53 -12.05
N ASN A 81 11.55 -3.29 -12.53
CA ASN A 81 11.50 -4.75 -12.56
C ASN A 81 11.59 -5.41 -11.17
N GLN A 82 12.13 -4.72 -10.18
CA GLN A 82 12.20 -5.18 -8.81
C GLN A 82 10.91 -4.80 -8.08
N GLY A 83 10.19 -5.81 -7.60
CA GLY A 83 8.99 -5.60 -6.79
C GLY A 83 9.35 -5.18 -5.37
N HIS A 84 8.71 -4.14 -4.88
CA HIS A 84 8.83 -3.67 -3.50
C HIS A 84 7.45 -3.58 -2.86
N ILE A 85 7.29 -4.17 -1.68
CA ILE A 85 6.10 -4.00 -0.82
C ILE A 85 6.57 -3.55 0.55
N CYS A 86 5.77 -2.70 1.22
CA CYS A 86 6.09 -2.24 2.56
C CYS A 86 6.00 -3.37 3.59
N PRO A 87 6.58 -3.24 4.78
CA PRO A 87 6.49 -4.25 5.82
C PRO A 87 5.05 -4.60 6.19
N GLN A 88 4.74 -5.89 6.22
CA GLN A 88 3.42 -6.48 6.34
C GLN A 88 3.22 -7.14 7.72
N GLY A 89 1.98 -7.14 8.19
CA GLY A 89 1.53 -7.98 9.29
C GLY A 89 0.06 -8.34 9.14
N LEU A 90 -0.30 -9.53 9.60
CA LEU A 90 -1.68 -10.02 9.58
C LEU A 90 -2.09 -10.48 10.98
N PRO A 91 -3.16 -9.93 11.57
CA PRO A 91 -3.63 -10.39 12.87
C PRO A 91 -4.02 -11.88 12.87
N ALA A 92 -3.63 -12.62 13.91
CA ALA A 92 -3.98 -14.03 14.02
C ALA A 92 -5.49 -14.25 14.07
N TRP A 93 -6.23 -13.32 14.72
CA TRP A 93 -7.69 -13.37 14.74
C TRP A 93 -8.30 -13.24 13.35
N GLN A 94 -7.66 -12.52 12.40
CA GLN A 94 -8.19 -12.32 11.05
C GLN A 94 -8.09 -13.61 10.24
N ILE A 95 -6.99 -14.36 10.38
CA ILE A 95 -6.82 -15.69 9.77
C ILE A 95 -7.93 -16.61 10.29
N LYS A 96 -8.16 -16.61 11.60
CA LYS A 96 -9.20 -17.39 12.26
C LYS A 96 -10.62 -16.97 11.86
N ALA A 97 -10.86 -15.67 11.70
CA ALA A 97 -12.13 -15.17 11.19
C ALA A 97 -12.40 -15.64 9.76
N ALA A 98 -11.39 -15.66 8.89
CA ALA A 98 -11.53 -16.10 7.51
C ALA A 98 -11.94 -17.59 7.38
N GLU A 99 -11.51 -18.45 8.33
CA GLU A 99 -11.86 -19.88 8.35
C GLU A 99 -13.38 -20.13 8.39
N TRP A 100 -14.16 -19.24 9.02
CA TRP A 100 -15.62 -19.37 9.10
C TRP A 100 -16.40 -18.32 8.30
N ALA A 101 -15.83 -17.13 8.07
CA ALA A 101 -16.51 -16.06 7.35
C ALA A 101 -16.79 -16.43 5.89
N LEU A 102 -15.86 -17.11 5.21
CA LEU A 102 -16.06 -17.56 3.82
C LEU A 102 -17.21 -18.58 3.70
N PRO A 103 -17.24 -19.68 4.49
CA PRO A 103 -18.41 -20.58 4.51
C PRO A 103 -19.72 -19.86 4.85
N TYR A 104 -19.69 -18.88 5.76
CA TYR A 104 -20.89 -18.11 6.09
C TYR A 104 -21.39 -17.27 4.91
N ILE A 105 -20.49 -16.56 4.22
CA ILE A 105 -20.85 -15.72 3.06
C ILE A 105 -21.40 -16.57 1.90
N VAL A 106 -20.84 -17.76 1.68
CA VAL A 106 -21.23 -18.62 0.56
C VAL A 106 -22.48 -19.44 0.86
N ASP A 107 -22.52 -20.10 2.04
CA ASP A 107 -23.54 -21.11 2.36
C ASP A 107 -24.55 -20.65 3.43
N GLY A 108 -24.36 -19.47 4.04
CA GLY A 108 -25.18 -18.98 5.16
C GLY A 108 -24.98 -19.76 6.46
N LYS A 109 -23.97 -20.65 6.53
CA LYS A 109 -23.73 -21.54 7.68
C LYS A 109 -22.78 -20.88 8.67
N VAL A 110 -23.29 -20.62 9.88
CA VAL A 110 -22.46 -20.29 11.03
C VAL A 110 -22.00 -21.60 11.69
N PRO A 111 -20.70 -21.82 11.94
CA PRO A 111 -20.24 -23.03 12.62
C PRO A 111 -20.87 -23.12 14.02
N SER A 112 -21.48 -24.27 14.33
CA SER A 112 -22.26 -24.49 15.56
C SER A 112 -21.45 -24.47 16.86
N ASN A 113 -20.11 -24.55 16.78
CA ASN A 113 -19.20 -24.62 17.93
C ASN A 113 -17.95 -23.72 17.75
N TYR A 114 -18.11 -22.52 17.19
CA TYR A 114 -16.99 -21.57 17.16
C TYR A 114 -16.84 -20.85 18.50
N SER A 115 -16.30 -21.54 19.51
CA SER A 115 -15.72 -20.85 20.65
C SER A 115 -14.34 -20.35 20.22
N TYR A 116 -14.25 -19.11 19.74
CA TYR A 116 -12.95 -18.43 19.76
C TYR A 116 -12.62 -18.27 21.24
N SER A 117 -11.83 -19.19 21.76
CA SER A 117 -11.24 -19.00 23.06
C SER A 117 -10.45 -17.70 22.95
N LEU A 118 -10.89 -16.66 23.67
CA LEU A 118 -10.18 -15.39 23.86
C LEU A 118 -8.78 -15.60 24.49
N THR A 119 -8.31 -16.84 24.60
CA THR A 119 -6.99 -17.25 25.09
C THR A 119 -5.90 -16.61 24.25
N SER A 120 -5.52 -15.45 24.77
CA SER A 120 -4.30 -14.69 24.64
C SER A 120 -3.68 -14.67 23.24
N PRO A 121 -3.88 -13.57 22.48
CA PRO A 121 -3.07 -13.25 21.29
C PRO A 121 -1.57 -13.38 21.54
N SER A 122 -1.11 -13.25 22.79
CA SER A 122 0.31 -13.34 23.21
C SER A 122 1.05 -14.60 22.73
N ASN A 123 0.35 -15.73 22.54
CA ASN A 123 0.96 -16.99 22.06
C ASN A 123 1.01 -17.11 20.53
N ALA A 124 0.52 -16.10 19.78
CA ALA A 124 0.64 -16.10 18.34
C ALA A 124 2.12 -16.11 17.93
N THR A 125 2.44 -17.02 17.00
CA THR A 125 3.73 -17.10 16.32
C THR A 125 3.56 -16.67 14.87
N ILE A 126 4.63 -16.16 14.27
CA ILE A 126 4.65 -15.76 12.87
C ILE A 126 5.55 -16.70 12.06
N SER A 127 5.22 -16.90 10.79
CA SER A 127 6.10 -17.61 9.85
C SER A 127 7.37 -16.80 9.62
N ASP A 128 8.53 -17.48 9.66
CA ASP A 128 9.81 -16.88 9.24
C ASP A 128 9.90 -16.73 7.72
N VAL A 129 9.09 -17.48 6.95
CA VAL A 129 8.99 -17.31 5.50
C VAL A 129 8.13 -16.10 5.20
N ARG A 130 8.76 -15.08 4.61
CA ARG A 130 8.15 -13.80 4.23
C ARG A 130 8.24 -13.59 2.71
N ASP A 131 7.43 -12.68 2.19
CA ASP A 131 7.51 -12.29 0.77
C ASP A 131 8.88 -11.65 0.51
N SER A 132 9.64 -12.18 -0.45
CA SER A 132 10.96 -11.68 -0.81
C SER A 132 10.99 -10.21 -1.28
N ARG A 133 9.83 -9.64 -1.62
CA ARG A 133 9.65 -8.23 -2.02
C ARG A 133 9.48 -7.29 -0.83
N GLU A 134 9.32 -7.82 0.38
CA GLU A 134 9.07 -7.03 1.58
C GLU A 134 10.34 -6.28 2.02
N THR A 135 10.25 -4.96 2.10
CA THR A 135 11.38 -4.09 2.45
C THR A 135 10.88 -2.74 2.98
N GLU A 136 11.70 -2.06 3.78
CA GLU A 136 11.44 -0.67 4.17
C GLU A 136 11.54 0.30 2.99
N ASP A 137 12.39 0.00 1.99
CA ASP A 137 12.45 0.76 0.75
C ASP A 137 11.27 0.40 -0.16
N CYS A 138 10.10 0.98 0.14
CA CYS A 138 8.84 0.57 -0.46
C CYS A 138 7.97 1.71 -1.03
N LEU A 139 8.40 2.97 -0.94
CA LEU A 139 7.62 4.16 -1.36
C LEU A 139 7.63 4.36 -2.88
N PHE A 140 6.91 3.47 -3.55
CA PHE A 140 6.79 3.38 -5.00
C PHE A 140 5.34 3.41 -5.45
N LEU A 141 5.09 3.90 -6.67
CA LEU A 141 3.81 3.87 -7.34
C LEU A 141 3.93 3.31 -8.76
N ASP A 142 2.82 2.86 -9.30
CA ASP A 142 2.68 2.37 -10.66
C ASP A 142 1.78 3.31 -11.45
N VAL A 143 2.11 3.56 -12.72
CA VAL A 143 1.29 4.34 -13.66
C VAL A 143 0.96 3.48 -14.87
N MET A 144 -0.33 3.18 -15.05
CA MET A 144 -0.85 2.54 -16.26
C MET A 144 -1.51 3.58 -17.15
N VAL A 145 -1.00 3.76 -18.37
CA VAL A 145 -1.46 4.81 -19.30
C VAL A 145 -1.80 4.23 -20.67
N PRO A 146 -2.93 4.60 -21.30
CA PRO A 146 -3.22 4.19 -22.68
C PRO A 146 -2.12 4.65 -23.63
N LYS A 147 -1.64 3.76 -24.50
CA LYS A 147 -0.57 4.04 -25.47
C LYS A 147 -0.80 5.35 -26.24
N LYS A 148 -2.01 5.53 -26.77
CA LYS A 148 -2.42 6.75 -27.50
C LYS A 148 -2.29 8.04 -26.68
N VAL A 149 -2.59 7.99 -25.38
CA VAL A 149 -2.49 9.14 -24.48
C VAL A 149 -1.04 9.48 -24.23
N PHE A 150 -0.22 8.47 -23.94
CA PHE A 150 1.21 8.67 -23.73
C PHE A 150 1.88 9.22 -25.00
N GLU A 151 1.66 8.63 -26.16
CA GLU A 151 2.25 9.09 -27.43
C GLU A 151 1.70 10.47 -27.87
N GLY A 152 0.43 10.75 -27.57
CA GLY A 152 -0.24 12.02 -27.87
C GLY A 152 0.01 13.15 -26.87
N ARG A 153 0.70 12.90 -25.75
CA ARG A 153 0.82 13.87 -24.64
C ARG A 153 1.45 15.20 -25.04
N ASN A 154 2.43 15.18 -25.95
CA ASN A 154 3.09 16.39 -26.46
C ASN A 154 2.22 17.16 -27.48
N LYS A 155 1.12 16.55 -27.96
CA LYS A 155 0.12 17.15 -28.85
C LYS A 155 -1.12 17.63 -28.09
N GLY A 156 -1.04 17.73 -26.75
CA GLY A 156 -2.15 18.19 -25.91
C GLY A 156 -3.16 17.12 -25.50
N MET A 157 -2.99 15.85 -25.88
CA MET A 157 -3.90 14.79 -25.42
C MET A 157 -3.80 14.61 -23.90
N ARG A 158 -4.95 14.62 -23.21
CA ARG A 158 -5.03 14.48 -21.75
C ARG A 158 -6.13 13.52 -21.34
N ALA A 159 -5.83 12.59 -20.43
CA ALA A 159 -6.80 11.67 -19.84
C ALA A 159 -7.06 12.00 -18.36
N PRO A 160 -8.28 11.77 -17.84
CA PRO A 160 -8.52 11.81 -16.40
C PRO A 160 -7.67 10.74 -15.67
N VAL A 161 -7.37 10.98 -14.39
CA VAL A 161 -6.51 10.13 -13.57
C VAL A 161 -7.33 9.47 -12.46
N LEU A 162 -7.28 8.14 -12.38
CA LEU A 162 -7.89 7.34 -11.33
C LEU A 162 -6.80 6.79 -10.42
N VAL A 163 -6.84 7.16 -9.14
CA VAL A 163 -5.79 6.85 -8.17
C VAL A 163 -6.32 5.88 -7.13
N CYS A 164 -5.66 4.74 -6.94
CA CYS A 164 -6.01 3.73 -5.96
C CYS A 164 -5.14 3.86 -4.70
N ILE A 165 -5.80 3.96 -3.55
CA ILE A 165 -5.19 3.71 -2.23
C ILE A 165 -5.73 2.35 -1.77
N TYR A 166 -4.85 1.35 -1.68
CA TYR A 166 -5.26 0.01 -1.25
C TYR A 166 -5.69 -0.01 0.21
N GLY A 167 -6.46 -1.03 0.59
CA GLY A 167 -6.82 -1.33 1.98
C GLY A 167 -5.99 -2.50 2.53
N GLY A 168 -6.17 -2.78 3.81
CA GLY A 168 -5.45 -3.87 4.50
C GLY A 168 -5.31 -3.60 6.00
N GLY A 169 -6.34 -2.99 6.59
CA GLY A 169 -6.38 -2.68 8.03
C GLY A 169 -5.24 -1.79 8.54
N TYR A 170 -4.58 -1.04 7.66
CA TYR A 170 -3.36 -0.27 7.95
C TYR A 170 -2.14 -1.12 8.33
N THR A 171 -2.23 -2.46 8.28
CA THR A 171 -1.17 -3.39 8.70
C THR A 171 -0.56 -4.19 7.56
N ASN A 172 -1.26 -4.30 6.43
CA ASN A 172 -0.81 -5.00 5.23
C ASN A 172 -1.43 -4.39 3.97
N GLY A 173 -1.14 -5.01 2.82
CA GLY A 173 -1.59 -4.62 1.49
C GLY A 173 -0.46 -4.04 0.63
N GLU A 174 -0.69 -3.98 -0.67
CA GLU A 174 0.25 -3.42 -1.64
C GLU A 174 -0.47 -2.89 -2.91
N LYS A 175 0.24 -2.09 -3.72
CA LYS A 175 -0.34 -1.39 -4.87
C LYS A 175 -0.93 -2.29 -5.98
N GLY A 176 -0.54 -3.56 -6.05
CA GLY A 176 -1.08 -4.59 -6.94
C GLY A 176 -2.29 -5.36 -6.38
N SER A 177 -2.74 -5.08 -5.14
CA SER A 177 -3.86 -5.81 -4.50
C SER A 177 -5.22 -5.56 -5.14
N VAL A 178 -5.35 -4.54 -6.00
CA VAL A 178 -6.57 -4.25 -6.77
C VAL A 178 -6.26 -4.45 -8.25
N ASP A 179 -6.89 -5.44 -8.89
CA ASP A 179 -6.76 -5.65 -10.34
C ASP A 179 -7.54 -4.57 -11.11
N PRO A 180 -6.87 -3.69 -11.87
CA PRO A 180 -7.54 -2.63 -12.60
C PRO A 180 -8.00 -3.07 -14.00
N THR A 181 -7.76 -4.31 -14.44
CA THR A 181 -7.96 -4.74 -15.84
C THR A 181 -9.40 -4.47 -16.32
N GLY A 182 -10.40 -4.81 -15.51
CA GLY A 182 -11.81 -4.61 -15.85
C GLY A 182 -12.18 -3.13 -16.01
N ILE A 183 -11.75 -2.27 -15.08
CA ILE A 183 -12.06 -0.83 -15.14
C ILE A 183 -11.30 -0.14 -16.28
N LEU A 184 -10.06 -0.54 -16.55
CA LEU A 184 -9.27 -0.01 -17.66
C LEU A 184 -9.89 -0.37 -19.01
N ALA A 185 -10.32 -1.62 -19.20
CA ALA A 185 -11.01 -2.06 -20.41
C ALA A 185 -12.34 -1.31 -20.60
N ARG A 186 -13.16 -1.20 -19.54
CA ARG A 186 -14.45 -0.48 -19.60
C ARG A 186 -14.28 1.00 -19.92
N SER A 187 -13.22 1.63 -19.41
CA SER A 187 -12.96 3.05 -19.66
C SER A 187 -12.71 3.35 -21.15
N GLN A 188 -12.04 2.44 -21.87
CA GLN A 188 -11.73 2.63 -23.28
C GLN A 188 -12.97 2.60 -24.18
N THR A 189 -14.05 1.94 -23.75
CA THR A 189 -15.31 1.91 -24.50
C THR A 189 -16.21 3.12 -24.23
N HIS A 190 -15.91 3.94 -23.21
CA HIS A 190 -16.72 5.11 -22.81
C HIS A 190 -16.01 6.44 -23.02
N SER A 191 -14.68 6.41 -23.19
CA SER A 191 -13.86 7.61 -23.34
C SER A 191 -12.82 7.40 -24.44
N ALA A 192 -12.74 8.37 -25.35
CA ALA A 192 -11.72 8.40 -26.40
C ALA A 192 -10.29 8.42 -25.84
N THR A 193 -10.09 8.86 -24.59
CA THR A 193 -8.78 8.85 -23.92
C THR A 193 -8.64 7.73 -22.89
N GLY A 194 -9.71 6.99 -22.56
CA GLY A 194 -9.72 6.10 -21.39
C GLY A 194 -9.42 6.88 -20.10
N VAL A 195 -8.81 6.19 -19.13
CA VAL A 195 -8.29 6.77 -17.87
C VAL A 195 -6.81 6.42 -17.72
N ILE A 196 -6.04 7.25 -17.03
CA ILE A 196 -4.76 6.82 -16.45
C ILE A 196 -5.04 6.24 -15.08
N TYR A 197 -4.47 5.07 -14.78
CA TYR A 197 -4.59 4.46 -13.46
C TYR A 197 -3.27 4.57 -12.71
N VAL A 198 -3.34 4.98 -11.44
CA VAL A 198 -2.19 5.10 -10.55
C VAL A 198 -2.46 4.31 -9.27
N ALA A 199 -1.53 3.45 -8.85
CA ALA A 199 -1.61 2.77 -7.55
C ALA A 199 -0.31 2.98 -6.78
N MET A 200 -0.40 3.24 -5.48
CA MET A 200 0.74 3.59 -4.64
C MET A 200 0.91 2.62 -3.48
N ASN A 201 2.15 2.30 -3.13
CA ASN A 201 2.50 1.75 -1.82
C ASN A 201 2.45 2.86 -0.77
N TYR A 202 2.17 2.54 0.49
CA TYR A 202 2.38 3.43 1.65
C TYR A 202 2.80 2.58 2.87
N ARG A 203 3.54 3.15 3.83
CA ARG A 203 3.97 2.39 5.01
C ARG A 203 2.78 1.93 5.85
N THR A 204 2.84 0.69 6.33
CA THR A 204 1.83 0.03 7.16
C THR A 204 2.41 -0.38 8.51
N GLY A 205 1.54 -0.78 9.44
CA GLY A 205 1.92 -1.25 10.77
C GLY A 205 2.74 -0.22 11.54
N ALA A 206 3.74 -0.70 12.27
CA ALA A 206 4.64 0.13 13.07
C ALA A 206 5.38 1.19 12.23
N PHE A 207 5.68 0.88 10.97
CA PHE A 207 6.45 1.76 10.09
C PHE A 207 5.64 3.00 9.64
N GLY A 208 4.32 2.86 9.55
CA GLY A 208 3.42 3.92 9.06
C GLY A 208 2.56 4.57 10.14
N PHE A 209 2.29 3.88 11.25
CA PHE A 209 1.23 4.24 12.19
C PHE A 209 1.62 4.09 13.66
N LEU A 210 2.91 4.04 13.99
CA LEU A 210 3.32 4.29 15.38
C LEU A 210 2.88 5.69 15.83
N SER A 211 2.52 5.80 17.10
CA SER A 211 2.12 7.05 17.73
C SER A 211 2.28 6.95 19.25
N GLY A 212 2.08 8.05 19.95
CA GLY A 212 2.25 8.14 21.40
C GLY A 212 3.02 9.42 21.78
N PRO A 213 2.76 9.98 22.97
CA PRO A 213 3.48 11.15 23.46
C PRO A 213 5.00 11.05 23.34
N THR A 214 5.62 9.94 23.77
CA THR A 214 7.09 9.80 23.73
C THR A 214 7.60 9.52 22.32
N PHE A 215 6.86 8.74 21.54
CA PHE A 215 7.18 8.51 20.13
C PHE A 215 7.23 9.82 19.35
N GLN A 216 6.27 10.72 19.57
CA GLN A 216 6.14 11.98 18.82
C GLN A 216 7.15 13.07 19.22
N GLU A 217 8.03 12.83 20.20
CA GLU A 217 9.15 13.74 20.50
C GLU A 217 10.15 13.81 19.33
N ASP A 218 10.35 12.69 18.62
CA ASP A 218 11.24 12.62 17.45
C ASP A 218 10.70 11.72 16.31
N GLY A 219 9.51 11.17 16.46
CA GLY A 219 8.76 10.43 15.44
C GLY A 219 7.64 11.25 14.81
N THR A 220 7.12 10.78 13.68
CA THR A 220 5.94 11.36 13.01
C THR A 220 4.80 10.36 13.05
N ALA A 221 3.77 10.66 13.84
CA ALA A 221 2.53 9.90 13.81
C ALA A 221 1.90 10.00 12.41
N ASN A 222 1.10 8.98 12.03
CA ASN A 222 0.43 8.94 10.73
C ASN A 222 1.37 9.04 9.51
N ALA A 223 2.64 8.59 9.63
CA ALA A 223 3.60 8.61 8.52
C ALA A 223 3.07 7.96 7.23
N GLY A 224 2.24 6.91 7.34
CA GLY A 224 1.55 6.29 6.20
C GLY A 224 0.54 7.21 5.49
N LEU A 225 -0.13 8.13 6.21
CA LEU A 225 -0.98 9.15 5.58
C LEU A 225 -0.14 10.23 4.87
N TYR A 226 1.03 10.56 5.43
CA TYR A 226 1.97 11.46 4.77
C TYR A 226 2.58 10.83 3.51
N ASP A 227 2.85 9.52 3.50
CA ASP A 227 3.28 8.79 2.30
C ASP A 227 2.27 8.93 1.16
N GLN A 228 0.99 8.68 1.47
CA GLN A 228 -0.10 8.86 0.52
C GLN A 228 -0.22 10.32 0.06
N ARG A 229 -0.07 11.29 0.97
CA ARG A 229 -0.08 12.72 0.63
C ARG A 229 1.04 13.07 -0.35
N MET A 230 2.26 12.60 -0.10
CA MET A 230 3.40 12.82 -1.00
C MET A 230 3.18 12.16 -2.36
N ALA A 231 2.60 10.96 -2.42
CA ALA A 231 2.23 10.32 -3.70
C ALA A 231 1.16 11.11 -4.46
N LEU A 232 0.16 11.66 -3.78
CA LEU A 232 -0.87 12.51 -4.41
C LEU A 232 -0.28 13.84 -4.92
N GLU A 233 0.64 14.44 -4.19
CA GLU A 233 1.38 15.64 -4.63
C GLU A 233 2.34 15.33 -5.78
N TRP A 234 2.95 14.14 -5.79
CA TRP A 234 3.72 13.64 -6.92
C TRP A 234 2.84 13.54 -8.17
N ILE A 235 1.60 13.03 -8.04
CA ILE A 235 0.64 12.96 -9.15
C ILE A 235 0.35 14.36 -9.68
N GLN A 236 0.04 15.33 -8.81
CA GLN A 236 -0.19 16.73 -9.20
C GLN A 236 1.01 17.34 -9.95
N THR A 237 2.22 16.98 -9.54
CA THR A 237 3.46 17.50 -10.12
C THR A 237 3.78 16.84 -11.47
N TYR A 238 3.70 15.52 -11.57
CA TYR A 238 4.33 14.76 -12.65
C TYR A 238 3.37 14.06 -13.60
N ILE A 239 2.09 13.85 -13.26
CA ILE A 239 1.21 12.97 -14.07
C ILE A 239 0.99 13.48 -15.50
N HIS A 240 1.12 14.79 -15.71
CA HIS A 240 1.05 15.41 -17.03
C HIS A 240 2.15 14.91 -18.00
N LEU A 241 3.29 14.44 -17.49
CA LEU A 241 4.38 13.83 -18.27
C LEU A 241 4.01 12.47 -18.86
N PHE A 242 2.95 11.86 -18.34
CA PHE A 242 2.33 10.64 -18.89
C PHE A 242 1.10 10.97 -19.76
N GLY A 243 0.68 12.23 -19.82
CA GLY A 243 -0.58 12.64 -20.48
C GLY A 243 -1.79 12.67 -19.55
N GLY A 244 -1.59 12.67 -18.22
CA GLY A 244 -2.67 12.85 -17.25
C GLY A 244 -3.11 14.31 -17.11
N ASP A 245 -4.39 14.50 -16.84
CA ASP A 245 -4.97 15.79 -16.49
C ASP A 245 -4.95 15.99 -14.97
N ARG A 246 -4.06 16.88 -14.50
CA ARG A 246 -3.89 17.18 -13.07
C ARG A 246 -5.14 17.81 -12.42
N ASN A 247 -6.05 18.35 -13.23
CA ASN A 247 -7.30 18.95 -12.77
C ASN A 247 -8.49 17.98 -12.79
N ARG A 248 -8.26 16.72 -13.21
CA ARG A 248 -9.27 15.65 -13.22
C ARG A 248 -8.72 14.39 -12.56
N VAL A 249 -8.40 14.52 -11.28
CA VAL A 249 -7.91 13.42 -10.44
C VAL A 249 -9.03 12.92 -9.53
N THR A 250 -9.34 11.64 -9.66
CA THR A 250 -10.28 10.91 -8.80
C THR A 250 -9.51 9.90 -7.98
N VAL A 251 -9.63 9.96 -6.65
CA VAL A 251 -9.03 8.99 -5.75
C VAL A 251 -10.11 8.04 -5.26
N PHE A 252 -9.81 6.74 -5.24
CA PHE A 252 -10.67 5.71 -4.67
C PHE A 252 -9.84 4.75 -3.82
N GLY A 253 -10.52 4.06 -2.92
CA GLY A 253 -9.90 3.05 -2.07
C GLY A 253 -10.97 2.26 -1.35
N GLY A 254 -10.61 1.05 -0.93
CA GLY A 254 -11.46 0.16 -0.13
C GLY A 254 -10.95 0.04 1.30
N SER A 255 -11.83 -0.16 2.30
CA SER A 255 -11.42 -0.45 3.68
C SER A 255 -10.48 0.63 4.24
N ALA A 256 -9.30 0.27 4.75
CA ALA A 256 -8.28 1.22 5.23
C ALA A 256 -7.88 2.27 4.17
N GLY A 257 -7.96 1.95 2.88
CA GLY A 257 -7.73 2.91 1.79
C GLY A 257 -8.85 3.94 1.66
N ALA A 258 -10.11 3.54 1.91
CA ALA A 258 -11.24 4.46 2.00
C ALA A 258 -11.17 5.34 3.25
N GLY A 259 -10.77 4.79 4.40
CA GLY A 259 -10.54 5.56 5.63
C GLY A 259 -9.42 6.58 5.45
N SER A 260 -8.30 6.14 4.88
CA SER A 260 -7.19 6.99 4.45
C SER A 260 -7.66 8.13 3.53
N LEU A 261 -8.46 7.82 2.51
CA LEU A 261 -9.02 8.82 1.60
C LEU A 261 -9.84 9.88 2.32
N ILE A 262 -10.65 9.49 3.32
CA ILE A 262 -11.38 10.47 4.13
C ILE A 262 -10.41 11.39 4.88
N HIS A 263 -9.37 10.85 5.51
CA HIS A 263 -8.33 11.67 6.14
C HIS A 263 -7.62 12.59 5.14
N GLN A 264 -7.40 12.17 3.89
CA GLN A 264 -6.85 13.04 2.86
C GLN A 264 -7.77 14.22 2.50
N VAL A 265 -9.09 14.01 2.52
CA VAL A 265 -10.08 15.07 2.23
C VAL A 265 -10.06 16.14 3.32
N VAL A 266 -9.96 15.75 4.59
CA VAL A 266 -10.00 16.67 5.75
C VAL A 266 -8.63 17.02 6.31
N ALA A 267 -7.54 16.60 5.64
CA ALA A 267 -6.18 16.74 6.13
C ALA A 267 -5.87 18.19 6.55
N PHE A 268 -5.09 18.34 7.62
CA PHE A 268 -4.69 19.64 8.16
C PHE A 268 -5.88 20.53 8.56
N GLY A 269 -6.94 19.93 9.10
CA GLY A 269 -8.18 20.62 9.46
C GLY A 269 -8.89 21.26 8.27
N GLY A 270 -8.65 20.76 7.05
CA GLY A 270 -9.17 21.34 5.81
C GLY A 270 -8.50 22.66 5.39
N SER A 271 -7.43 23.09 6.08
CA SER A 271 -6.68 24.31 5.74
C SER A 271 -5.91 24.20 4.42
N GLN A 272 -5.58 22.97 4.00
CA GLN A 272 -4.94 22.69 2.71
C GLN A 272 -5.92 21.97 1.79
N ARG A 273 -5.97 22.40 0.52
CA ARG A 273 -6.80 21.70 -0.47
C ARG A 273 -6.26 20.29 -0.72
N ALA A 274 -7.16 19.33 -0.86
CA ALA A 274 -6.81 17.99 -1.28
C ALA A 274 -6.14 18.02 -2.68
N PRO A 275 -5.13 17.17 -2.97
CA PRO A 275 -4.41 17.16 -4.25
C PRO A 275 -5.20 16.38 -5.32
N PHE A 276 -6.53 16.44 -5.27
CA PHE A 276 -7.46 15.76 -6.16
C PHE A 276 -8.84 16.44 -6.12
N GLN A 277 -9.70 16.12 -7.08
CA GLN A 277 -11.00 16.77 -7.25
C GLN A 277 -12.18 15.87 -6.84
N GLN A 278 -12.01 14.55 -6.88
CA GLN A 278 -13.09 13.60 -6.61
C GLN A 278 -12.61 12.46 -5.72
N ALA A 279 -13.49 11.99 -4.83
CA ALA A 279 -13.23 10.91 -3.89
C ALA A 279 -14.32 9.83 -4.00
N VAL A 280 -13.93 8.56 -4.05
CA VAL A 280 -14.83 7.41 -4.01
C VAL A 280 -14.41 6.49 -2.85
N PRO A 281 -14.88 6.76 -1.62
CA PRO A 281 -14.58 5.93 -0.47
C PRO A 281 -15.47 4.68 -0.43
N GLN A 282 -14.89 3.50 -0.57
CA GLN A 282 -15.61 2.22 -0.57
C GLN A 282 -15.42 1.51 0.77
N SER A 283 -16.49 1.43 1.58
CA SER A 283 -16.49 0.80 2.91
C SER A 283 -15.35 1.31 3.82
N PRO A 284 -15.38 2.57 4.27
CA PRO A 284 -14.30 3.17 5.06
C PRO A 284 -13.91 2.37 6.30
N GLY A 285 -12.63 2.00 6.38
CA GLY A 285 -12.01 1.49 7.60
C GLY A 285 -11.71 2.64 8.54
N TRP A 286 -12.69 3.02 9.36
CA TRP A 286 -12.59 4.14 10.30
C TRP A 286 -12.59 3.63 11.74
N PRO A 287 -11.44 3.16 12.26
CA PRO A 287 -11.34 2.72 13.65
C PRO A 287 -11.50 3.90 14.61
N ASN A 288 -11.92 3.61 15.84
CA ASN A 288 -11.93 4.59 16.92
C ASN A 288 -10.50 5.10 17.17
N SER A 289 -10.35 6.41 17.33
CA SER A 289 -9.05 6.99 17.69
C SER A 289 -8.64 6.54 19.10
N PRO A 290 -7.48 5.91 19.28
CA PRO A 290 -7.00 5.48 20.59
C PRO A 290 -6.66 6.68 21.48
N THR A 291 -6.82 6.52 22.80
CA THR A 291 -6.36 7.51 23.78
C THR A 291 -4.83 7.64 23.73
N LEU A 292 -4.28 8.77 24.20
CA LEU A 292 -2.82 8.94 24.29
C LEU A 292 -2.14 7.83 25.09
N PHE A 293 -2.81 7.31 26.14
CA PHE A 293 -2.33 6.17 26.92
C PHE A 293 -2.25 4.89 26.07
N ALA A 294 -3.30 4.56 25.31
CA ALA A 294 -3.29 3.36 24.47
C ALA A 294 -2.29 3.46 23.31
N GLN A 295 -2.05 4.66 22.79
CA GLN A 295 -0.99 4.91 21.80
C GLN A 295 0.39 4.64 22.40
N GLU A 296 0.65 5.19 23.58
CA GLU A 296 1.91 5.00 24.31
C GLU A 296 2.14 3.52 24.69
N GLU A 297 1.09 2.81 25.12
CA GLU A 297 1.14 1.36 25.36
C GLU A 297 1.52 0.59 24.10
N THR A 298 0.89 0.91 22.96
CA THR A 298 1.22 0.27 21.67
C THR A 298 2.67 0.51 21.26
N PHE A 299 3.22 1.70 21.50
CA PHE A 299 4.62 2.01 21.22
C PHE A 299 5.57 1.26 22.16
N ASN A 300 5.30 1.25 23.46
CA ASN A 300 6.11 0.52 24.44
C ASN A 300 6.09 -1.00 24.19
N ASP A 301 4.95 -1.55 23.79
CA ASP A 301 4.84 -2.94 23.36
C ASP A 301 5.70 -3.21 22.14
N PHE A 302 5.74 -2.30 21.16
CA PHE A 302 6.60 -2.46 19.98
C PHE A 302 8.10 -2.45 20.36
N LEU A 303 8.51 -1.54 21.24
CA LEU A 303 9.87 -1.51 21.80
C LEU A 303 10.22 -2.85 22.48
N ALA A 304 9.30 -3.40 23.28
CA ALA A 304 9.47 -4.69 23.93
C ALA A 304 9.55 -5.85 22.93
N GLN A 305 8.71 -5.88 21.88
CA GLN A 305 8.80 -6.89 20.80
C GLN A 305 10.12 -6.81 20.03
N ALA A 306 10.65 -5.60 19.86
CA ALA A 306 11.93 -5.35 19.21
C ALA A 306 13.14 -5.58 20.12
N GLY A 307 12.94 -5.74 21.43
CA GLY A 307 14.02 -5.92 22.41
C GLY A 307 14.85 -4.67 22.64
N VAL A 308 14.25 -3.49 22.49
CA VAL A 308 14.90 -2.18 22.66
C VAL A 308 14.10 -1.29 23.61
N SER A 309 14.65 -0.13 23.95
CA SER A 309 14.11 0.79 24.95
C SER A 309 13.79 2.20 24.41
N SER A 310 14.16 2.51 23.17
CA SER A 310 13.95 3.83 22.59
C SER A 310 13.73 3.82 21.07
N LEU A 311 13.14 4.91 20.56
CA LEU A 311 13.02 5.16 19.13
C LEU A 311 14.39 5.24 18.43
N ALA A 312 15.39 5.79 19.11
CA ALA A 312 16.75 5.88 18.58
C ALA A 312 17.35 4.49 18.33
N GLU A 313 17.15 3.55 19.26
CA GLU A 313 17.58 2.15 19.09
C GLU A 313 16.82 1.47 17.95
N LEU A 314 15.50 1.68 17.82
CA LEU A 314 14.74 1.18 16.66
C LEU A 314 15.35 1.67 15.33
N ARG A 315 15.79 2.92 15.24
CA ARG A 315 16.42 3.44 14.01
C ARG A 315 17.74 2.76 13.65
N GLN A 316 18.45 2.17 14.61
CA GLN A 316 19.72 1.47 14.37
C GLN A 316 19.53 -0.04 14.09
N MET A 317 18.33 -0.58 14.28
CA MET A 317 18.09 -2.01 14.10
C MET A 317 18.20 -2.47 12.63
N PRO A 318 18.63 -3.71 12.37
CA PRO A 318 18.51 -4.31 11.04
C PRO A 318 17.04 -4.34 10.57
N SER A 319 16.80 -4.02 9.30
CA SER A 319 15.45 -3.99 8.71
C SER A 319 14.68 -5.29 8.93
N SER A 320 15.33 -6.45 8.77
CA SER A 320 14.72 -7.76 8.99
C SER A 320 14.15 -7.93 10.40
N ASN A 321 14.85 -7.42 11.42
CA ASN A 321 14.45 -7.57 12.81
C ASN A 321 13.25 -6.65 13.13
N LEU A 322 13.24 -5.43 12.60
CA LEU A 322 12.09 -4.52 12.73
C LEU A 322 10.85 -5.06 12.00
N ILE A 323 11.03 -5.58 10.79
CA ILE A 323 9.95 -6.19 10.00
C ILE A 323 9.36 -7.38 10.76
N HIS A 324 10.20 -8.21 11.35
CA HIS A 324 9.77 -9.33 12.20
C HIS A 324 9.00 -8.84 13.45
N ALA A 325 9.54 -7.88 14.21
CA ALA A 325 8.88 -7.32 15.39
C ALA A 325 7.51 -6.71 15.06
N ASN A 326 7.40 -6.01 13.93
CA ASN A 326 6.15 -5.43 13.43
C ASN A 326 5.10 -6.52 13.17
N ALA A 327 5.50 -7.56 12.42
CA ALA A 327 4.59 -8.65 12.13
C ALA A 327 4.17 -9.42 13.38
N LEU A 328 5.08 -9.59 14.34
CA LEU A 328 4.81 -10.28 15.60
C LEU A 328 3.77 -9.52 16.44
N GLN A 329 3.95 -8.21 16.60
CA GLN A 329 2.99 -7.39 17.34
C GLN A 329 1.61 -7.41 16.67
N ILE A 330 1.56 -7.27 15.34
CA ILE A 330 0.29 -7.32 14.59
C ILE A 330 -0.38 -8.69 14.73
N ALA A 331 0.37 -9.79 14.65
CA ALA A 331 -0.17 -11.13 14.86
C ALA A 331 -0.82 -11.29 16.24
N ARG A 332 -0.24 -10.62 17.26
CA ARG A 332 -0.70 -10.57 18.65
C ARG A 332 -1.77 -9.51 18.92
N ALA A 333 -2.35 -8.89 17.89
CA ALA A 333 -3.42 -7.91 18.07
C ALA A 333 -4.66 -8.54 18.77
N PRO A 334 -5.35 -7.78 19.65
CA PRO A 334 -6.63 -8.21 20.21
C PRO A 334 -7.67 -8.53 19.13
N TYR A 335 -8.62 -9.41 19.45
CA TYR A 335 -9.68 -9.78 18.52
C TYR A 335 -10.40 -8.55 17.97
N SER A 336 -10.66 -8.52 16.66
CA SER A 336 -11.27 -7.41 15.92
C SER A 336 -10.48 -6.08 15.88
N SER A 337 -9.25 -6.05 16.40
CA SER A 337 -8.39 -4.88 16.37
C SER A 337 -7.22 -5.08 15.40
N PHE A 338 -6.84 -4.01 14.69
CA PHE A 338 -5.64 -3.96 13.87
C PHE A 338 -4.44 -3.33 14.57
N ILE A 339 -4.63 -2.80 15.79
CA ILE A 339 -3.69 -2.05 16.67
C ILE A 339 -3.02 -0.82 16.04
N TYR A 340 -2.89 -0.77 14.72
CA TYR A 340 -2.34 0.33 13.95
C TYR A 340 -3.44 0.98 13.11
N GLY A 341 -3.35 2.30 12.96
CA GLY A 341 -4.23 3.10 12.13
C GLY A 341 -4.06 4.59 12.41
N PRO A 342 -4.84 5.45 11.74
CA PRO A 342 -4.79 6.88 11.95
C PRO A 342 -5.12 7.28 13.40
N VAL A 343 -4.35 8.22 13.94
CA VAL A 343 -4.58 8.83 15.27
C VAL A 343 -4.73 10.34 15.15
N ILE A 344 -5.34 10.97 16.16
CA ILE A 344 -5.36 12.44 16.27
C ILE A 344 -3.96 12.91 16.65
N ASP A 345 -3.28 13.61 15.74
CA ASP A 345 -1.91 14.11 15.92
C ASP A 345 -1.84 15.64 16.04
N GLY A 346 -2.98 16.32 15.91
CA GLY A 346 -3.08 17.78 15.97
C GLY A 346 -2.45 18.49 14.77
N LYS A 347 -2.03 17.75 13.73
CA LYS A 347 -1.36 18.25 12.52
C LYS A 347 -2.05 17.76 11.26
N PHE A 348 -1.87 16.50 10.88
CA PHE A 348 -2.52 15.92 9.71
C PHE A 348 -3.99 15.58 10.03
N VAL A 349 -4.21 14.96 11.19
CA VAL A 349 -5.52 14.60 11.73
C VAL A 349 -5.73 15.45 12.98
N THR A 350 -6.52 16.51 12.84
CA THR A 350 -6.73 17.57 13.84
C THR A 350 -7.96 17.36 14.68
#